data_AF-A0A132NKN5-F1
#
_entry.id   AF-A0A132NKN5-F1
#
_cell.length_a   1.000
_cell.length_b   1.000
_cell.length_c   1.000
_cell.angle_alpha   90.00
_cell.angle_beta   90.00
_cell.angle_gamma   90.00
#
_symmetry.space_group_name_H-M   'P 1'
#
loop_
_entity.id
_entity.type
_entity.pdbx_description
1 polymer ?
#
loop_
_entity_poly.entity_id
_entity_poly.type
_entity_poly.pdbx_seq_one_letter_code
_entity_poly.pdbx_strand_id
1 'polypeptide(L)'
;MALAQPGPEPPLDAYSQVVSSVAAELIPKVASLWVHGPYGRGGLGSGVVFTDDGFVLTNAHVVAGASRGTAAFADGTTGGFTVVGRDPLSDLAVLRVTGDTPPPAVLGEA
;
A
#
# COMPACT_ATOMS: atom_id res chain seq x y z
N MET A 1 40.77 -34.07 2.34
CA MET A 1 39.42 -33.79 1.83
C MET A 1 39.05 -32.40 2.36
N ALA A 2 39.33 -31.35 1.58
CA ALA A 2 39.11 -29.96 2.02
C ALA A 2 37.68 -29.53 1.64
N LEU A 3 36.92 -29.03 2.61
CA LEU A 3 35.59 -28.47 2.39
C LEU A 3 35.76 -27.15 1.62
N ALA A 4 35.19 -27.07 0.43
CA ALA A 4 35.15 -25.83 -0.35
C ALA A 4 34.41 -24.78 0.47
N GLN A 5 35.06 -23.65 0.74
CA GLN A 5 34.40 -22.49 1.33
C GLN A 5 33.42 -21.92 0.30
N PRO A 6 32.16 -21.61 0.66
CA PRO A 6 31.26 -20.93 -0.25
C PRO A 6 31.88 -19.58 -0.65
N GLY A 7 31.98 -19.35 -1.96
CA GLY A 7 32.44 -18.07 -2.49
C GLY A 7 31.51 -16.93 -2.08
N PRO A 8 31.97 -15.66 -2.16
CA PRO A 8 31.12 -14.52 -1.85
C PRO A 8 29.88 -14.55 -2.74
N GLU A 9 28.69 -14.41 -2.12
CA GLU A 9 27.43 -14.38 -2.88
C GLU A 9 27.48 -13.28 -3.95
N PRO A 10 26.96 -13.55 -5.16
CA PRO A 10 26.83 -12.54 -6.20
C PRO A 10 26.18 -11.27 -5.62
N PRO A 11 26.71 -10.06 -5.87
CA PRO A 11 26.17 -8.81 -5.32
C PRO A 11 24.67 -8.60 -5.56
N LEU A 12 24.12 -9.21 -6.62
CA LEU A 12 22.71 -9.17 -6.96
C LEU A 12 21.84 -10.08 -6.07
N ASP A 13 22.39 -11.15 -5.49
CA ASP A 13 21.62 -12.11 -4.67
C ASP A 13 21.30 -11.49 -3.31
N ALA A 14 22.27 -10.84 -2.67
CA ALA A 14 22.05 -10.12 -1.41
C ALA A 14 21.06 -8.96 -1.56
N TYR A 15 21.15 -8.18 -2.64
CA TYR A 15 20.18 -7.12 -2.93
C TYR A 15 18.78 -7.67 -3.20
N SER A 16 18.68 -8.77 -3.96
CA SER A 16 17.41 -9.43 -4.27
C SER A 16 16.71 -9.96 -3.02
N GLN A 17 17.47 -10.51 -2.06
CA GLN A 17 16.94 -10.97 -0.78
C GLN A 17 16.33 -9.81 0.02
N VAL A 18 17.00 -8.65 0.07
CA VAL A 18 16.50 -7.46 0.77
C VAL A 18 15.23 -6.92 0.13
N VAL A 19 15.21 -6.76 -1.20
CA VAL A 19 14.02 -6.23 -1.88
C VAL A 19 12.83 -7.19 -1.71
N SER A 20 13.07 -8.49 -1.84
CA SER A 20 12.03 -9.51 -1.73
C SER A 20 11.46 -9.60 -0.32
N SER A 21 12.30 -9.47 0.72
CA SER A 21 11.84 -9.50 2.11
C SER A 21 11.02 -8.26 2.45
N VAL A 22 11.43 -7.08 2.01
CA VAL A 22 10.65 -5.83 2.19
C VAL A 22 9.31 -5.92 1.46
N ALA A 23 9.31 -6.43 0.23
CA ALA A 23 8.08 -6.62 -0.52
C ALA A 23 7.14 -7.62 0.18
N ALA A 24 7.65 -8.76 0.64
CA ALA A 24 6.87 -9.75 1.38
C ALA A 24 6.26 -9.17 2.67
N GLU A 25 6.99 -8.27 3.34
CA GLU A 25 6.49 -7.60 4.54
C GLU A 25 5.42 -6.55 4.23
N LEU A 26 5.60 -5.74 3.17
CA LEU A 26 4.74 -4.59 2.91
C LEU A 26 3.53 -4.90 2.02
N ILE A 27 3.61 -5.88 1.11
CA ILE A 27 2.50 -6.21 0.18
C ILE A 27 1.17 -6.40 0.91
N PRO A 28 1.07 -7.15 2.04
CA PRO A 28 -0.18 -7.29 2.77
C PRO A 28 -0.77 -5.98 3.30
N LYS A 29 0.07 -4.95 3.49
CA LYS A 29 -0.30 -3.65 4.07
C LYS A 29 -0.70 -2.62 3.00
N VAL A 30 -0.69 -3.02 1.73
CA VAL A 30 -1.06 -2.20 0.57
C VAL A 30 -2.43 -2.63 0.04
N ALA A 31 -3.30 -1.66 -0.21
CA ALA A 31 -4.59 -1.85 -0.85
C ALA A 31 -4.54 -1.43 -2.32
N SER A 32 -5.25 -2.17 -3.18
CA SER A 32 -5.72 -1.68 -4.47
C SER A 32 -6.97 -0.82 -4.26
N LEU A 33 -6.96 0.40 -4.81
CA LEU A 33 -8.05 1.36 -4.66
C LEU A 33 -8.83 1.46 -5.97
N TRP A 34 -10.13 1.16 -5.88
CA TRP A 34 -11.11 1.35 -6.94
C TRP A 34 -11.97 2.55 -6.56
N VAL A 35 -11.74 3.66 -7.26
CA VAL A 35 -12.39 4.93 -6.94
C VAL A 35 -13.67 5.06 -7.75
N HIS A 36 -14.80 5.30 -7.08
CA HIS A 36 -16.10 5.38 -7.74
C HIS A 36 -16.46 6.84 -8.02
N GLY A 37 -16.14 7.32 -9.23
CA GLY A 37 -16.50 8.67 -9.65
C GLY A 37 -17.85 8.76 -10.36
N PRO A 38 -18.38 9.98 -10.55
CA PRO A 38 -19.66 10.19 -11.23
C PRO A 38 -19.65 9.67 -12.67
N TYR A 39 -20.79 9.15 -13.11
CA TYR A 39 -20.99 8.59 -14.46
C TYR A 39 -20.07 7.40 -14.80
N GLY A 40 -19.61 6.65 -13.79
CA GLY A 40 -18.75 5.48 -14.01
C GLY A 40 -17.30 5.82 -14.36
N ARG A 41 -16.90 7.09 -14.32
CA ARG A 41 -15.50 7.49 -14.43
C ARG A 41 -14.80 7.26 -13.09
N GLY A 42 -14.28 6.07 -12.91
CA GLY A 42 -13.47 5.72 -11.75
C GLY A 42 -11.98 5.93 -11.97
N GLY A 43 -11.25 6.00 -10.86
CA GLY A 43 -9.78 5.98 -10.82
C GLY A 43 -9.29 4.65 -10.26
N LEU A 44 -8.06 4.27 -10.62
CA LEU A 44 -7.35 3.14 -10.03
C LEU A 44 -6.07 3.66 -9.39
N GLY A 45 -5.74 3.10 -8.23
CA GLY A 45 -4.50 3.42 -7.56
C GLY A 45 -4.21 2.43 -6.43
N SER A 46 -3.28 2.82 -5.57
CA SER A 46 -2.91 2.05 -4.40
C SER A 46 -2.94 2.94 -3.17
N GLY A 47 -3.08 2.32 -2.00
CA GLY A 47 -2.93 2.99 -0.72
C GLY A 47 -2.24 2.10 0.30
N VAL A 48 -1.65 2.70 1.32
CA VAL A 48 -0.94 1.99 2.40
C VAL A 48 -1.68 2.19 3.70
N VAL A 49 -1.98 1.10 4.42
CA VAL A 49 -2.54 1.17 5.77
C VAL A 49 -1.47 1.72 6.71
N PHE A 50 -1.78 2.79 7.45
CA PHE A 50 -0.80 3.42 8.35
C PHE A 50 -1.29 3.52 9.81
N THR A 51 -2.51 3.10 10.11
CA THR A 51 -3.04 2.98 11.48
C THR A 51 -3.85 1.69 11.65
N ASP A 52 -3.99 1.21 12.89
CA ASP A 52 -4.78 0.02 13.23
C ASP A 52 -6.31 0.24 13.11
N ASP A 53 -6.77 1.49 13.08
CA ASP A 53 -8.19 1.86 12.96
C ASP A 53 -8.64 2.10 11.50
N GLY A 54 -7.84 1.64 10.54
CA GLY A 54 -8.23 1.54 9.13
C GLY A 54 -8.01 2.80 8.31
N PHE A 55 -7.08 3.67 8.72
CA PHE A 55 -6.66 4.79 7.86
C PHE A 55 -5.63 4.34 6.82
N VAL A 56 -5.84 4.81 5.60
CA VAL A 56 -5.03 4.51 4.42
C VAL A 56 -4.52 5.79 3.80
N LEU A 57 -3.22 5.84 3.51
CA LEU A 57 -2.58 6.93 2.79
C LEU A 57 -2.51 6.60 1.30
N THR A 58 -2.81 7.58 0.45
CA THR A 58 -2.69 7.49 -1.01
C THR A 58 -2.35 8.85 -1.59
N ASN A 59 -2.27 8.95 -2.92
CA ASN A 59 -2.07 10.21 -3.60
C ASN A 59 -3.40 10.97 -3.77
N ALA A 60 -3.34 12.30 -3.69
CA ALA A 60 -4.52 13.15 -3.88
C ALA A 60 -5.13 12.99 -5.27
N HIS A 61 -4.30 12.81 -6.30
CA HIS A 61 -4.77 12.62 -7.67
C HIS A 61 -5.53 11.30 -7.88
N VAL A 62 -5.26 10.24 -7.10
CA VAL A 62 -5.96 8.94 -7.21
C VAL A 62 -7.44 9.13 -6.92
N VAL A 63 -7.76 9.97 -5.92
CA VAL A 63 -9.13 10.25 -5.48
C VAL A 63 -9.68 11.58 -6.03
N ALA A 64 -9.04 12.16 -7.04
CA ALA A 64 -9.47 13.41 -7.65
C ALA A 64 -10.87 13.23 -8.28
N GLY A 65 -11.87 13.92 -7.73
CA GLY A 65 -13.25 13.89 -8.23
C GLY A 65 -14.17 12.84 -7.62
N ALA A 66 -13.73 12.07 -6.62
CA ALA A 66 -14.56 11.06 -5.96
C ALA A 66 -14.32 10.99 -4.45
N SER A 67 -15.39 10.90 -3.66
CA SER A 67 -15.31 10.87 -2.19
C SER A 67 -15.36 9.47 -1.58
N ARG A 68 -15.57 8.44 -2.40
CA ARG A 68 -15.73 7.05 -1.98
C ARG A 68 -15.14 6.07 -2.99
N GLY A 69 -14.88 4.86 -2.53
CA GLY A 69 -14.37 3.79 -3.35
C GLY A 69 -14.38 2.46 -2.61
N THR A 70 -13.70 1.47 -3.19
CA THR A 70 -13.44 0.16 -2.60
C THR A 70 -11.94 -0.04 -2.48
N ALA A 71 -11.48 -0.46 -1.30
CA ALA A 71 -10.14 -0.96 -1.06
C ALA A 71 -10.15 -2.49 -1.10
N ALA A 72 -9.18 -3.08 -1.79
CA ALA A 72 -8.98 -4.53 -1.85
C ALA A 72 -7.56 -4.86 -1.40
N PHE A 73 -7.43 -5.81 -0.46
CA PHE A 73 -6.16 -6.21 0.14
C PHE A 73 -5.68 -7.54 -0.43
N ALA A 74 -4.41 -7.87 -0.18
CA ALA A 74 -3.74 -9.06 -0.72
C ALA A 74 -4.33 -10.39 -0.19
N ASP A 75 -4.99 -10.37 0.97
CA ASP A 75 -5.68 -11.51 1.57
C ASP A 75 -7.08 -11.76 0.97
N GLY A 76 -7.51 -10.91 0.02
CA GLY A 76 -8.82 -10.96 -0.61
C GLY A 76 -9.92 -10.21 0.13
N THR A 77 -9.63 -9.64 1.31
CA THR A 77 -10.58 -8.78 2.01
C THR A 77 -10.82 -7.49 1.21
N THR A 78 -12.06 -7.01 1.27
CA THR A 78 -12.44 -5.74 0.63
C THR A 78 -13.26 -4.91 1.58
N GLY A 79 -13.06 -3.59 1.52
CA GLY A 79 -13.77 -2.64 2.35
C GLY A 79 -14.13 -1.40 1.55
N GLY A 80 -15.32 -0.85 1.79
CA GLY A 80 -15.64 0.49 1.30
C GLY A 80 -14.73 1.52 1.98
N PHE A 81 -14.38 2.60 1.30
CA PHE A 81 -13.67 3.70 1.93
C PHE A 81 -14.34 5.05 1.67
N THR A 82 -14.05 5.99 2.55
CA THR A 82 -14.39 7.41 2.39
C THR A 82 -13.11 8.24 2.41
N VAL A 83 -13.09 9.33 1.63
CA VAL A 83 -11.99 10.30 1.70
C VAL A 83 -12.19 11.17 2.94
N VAL A 84 -11.20 11.17 3.83
CA VAL A 84 -11.18 11.97 5.06
C VAL A 84 -10.66 13.38 4.76
N GLY A 85 -9.58 13.45 3.97
CA GLY A 85 -8.95 14.71 3.61
C GLY A 85 -8.00 14.54 2.43
N ARG A 86 -7.67 15.66 1.78
CA ARG A 86 -6.71 15.73 0.68
C ARG A 86 -5.83 16.96 0.86
N ASP A 87 -4.55 16.81 0.55
CA ASP A 87 -3.60 17.89 0.34
C ASP A 87 -3.08 17.80 -1.11
N PRO A 88 -3.66 18.57 -2.04
CA PRO A 88 -3.20 18.60 -3.42
C PRO A 88 -1.79 19.19 -3.60
N LEU A 89 -1.27 19.97 -2.65
CA LEU A 89 0.05 20.58 -2.77
C LEU A 89 1.17 19.55 -2.61
N SER A 90 0.99 18.60 -1.69
CA SER A 90 1.90 17.47 -1.48
C SER A 90 1.48 16.20 -2.23
N ASP A 91 0.38 16.26 -2.99
CA ASP A 91 -0.29 15.11 -3.62
C ASP A 91 -0.60 13.96 -2.63
N LEU A 92 -1.11 14.28 -1.44
CA LEU A 92 -1.49 13.28 -0.43
C LEU A 92 -3.00 13.26 -0.15
N ALA A 93 -3.53 12.09 0.16
CA ALA A 93 -4.89 11.93 0.66
C ALA A 93 -4.95 10.87 1.75
N VAL A 94 -5.84 11.11 2.72
CA VAL A 94 -6.16 10.17 3.80
C VAL A 94 -7.55 9.61 3.53
N LEU A 95 -7.65 8.29 3.55
CA LEU A 95 -8.88 7.54 3.42
C LEU A 95 -9.18 6.83 4.74
N ARG A 96 -10.46 6.59 5.00
CA ARG A 96 -10.91 5.70 6.06
C ARG A 96 -11.66 4.53 5.46
N VAL A 97 -11.10 3.33 5.61
CA VAL A 97 -11.72 2.07 5.20
C VAL A 97 -12.69 1.61 6.27
N THR A 98 -13.83 1.09 5.87
CA THR A 98 -14.81 0.46 6.75
C THR A 98 -14.62 -1.06 6.73
N GLY A 99 -14.58 -1.67 7.91
CA GLY A 99 -14.32 -3.11 8.06
C GLY A 99 -12.89 -3.37 8.52
N ASP A 100 -12.49 -4.63 8.45
CA ASP A 100 -11.15 -5.04 8.88
C ASP A 100 -10.10 -4.60 7.85
N THR A 101 -8.94 -4.17 8.36
CA THR A 101 -7.76 -3.90 7.56
C THR A 101 -6.58 -4.71 8.09
N PRO A 102 -5.60 -5.05 7.23
CA PRO A 102 -4.33 -5.60 7.67
C PRO A 102 -3.62 -4.65 8.65
N PRO A 103 -2.67 -5.15 9.46
CA PRO A 103 -1.85 -4.30 10.32
C PRO A 103 -1.12 -3.20 9.54
N PRO A 104 -0.87 -2.03 10.15
CA PRO A 104 -0.28 -0.89 9.47
C PRO A 104 1.19 -1.14 9.08
N ALA A 105 1.61 -0.46 8.01
CA ALA A 105 3.02 -0.36 7.65
C ALA A 105 3.78 0.44 8.71
N VAL A 106 4.98 -0.04 9.07
CA VAL A 106 5.91 0.72 9.89
C VAL A 106 6.50 1.81 9.02
N LEU A 107 6.33 3.07 9.43
CA LEU A 107 6.91 4.20 8.72
C LEU A 107 8.37 4.38 9.14
N GLY A 108 9.20 4.77 8.17
CA GLY A 108 10.60 5.09 8.44
C GLY A 108 10.75 6.48 9.08
N GLU A 109 11.81 6.64 9.85
CA GLU A 109 12.31 7.95 10.29
C GLU A 109 13.34 8.45 9.27
N ALA A 110 13.26 9.73 8.90
CA ALA A 110 14.13 10.37 7.91
C ALA A 110 15.14 11.32 8.55
#